data_AF-A0A958ULA9-F1
#
_entry.id   AF-A0A958ULA9-F1
#
_cell.length_a   1.000
_cell.length_b   1.000
_cell.length_c   1.000
_cell.angle_alpha   90.00
_cell.angle_beta   90.00
_cell.angle_gamma   90.00
#
_symmetry.space_group_name_H-M   'P 1'
#
loop_
_entity.id
_entity.type
_entity.pdbx_description
1 polymer ?
#
loop_
_entity_poly.entity_id
_entity_poly.type
_entity_poly.pdbx_seq_one_letter_code
_entity_poly.pdbx_strand_id
1 'polypeptide(L)'
;VSGFALALLLSWGKNFSGLTEFFIDYVPMYNKFRAVSSIQVIIELILPVIAIVGLHQFFSQFEREDEKKKALLWSTGIVGGITLLFILFKSSLFDFASPYDSYFRDEMGLPFLEAIREDRMSLFTSDAIRSLIFVVLTAAILWFFMKEKLKKGYAIAALSLLVIVDLVGVDRRYVNEDDFVQAKLVDEPFQKNGADEQILKDDGHYRVYDATTNAFNSGRASYYYNALGGYHAAKPGRMQDLFEFYISKGNIGILNMLNVRYIITQSKNGGPVAQRNPYANGDAWFIENVLPAENANEEIALLDSLDTKKTAVVNKEFLSKIPTKNIQRDTISTIELFSYQPNHLVYEASTDTDQLVVFSEVYYPKGWNAYINGKPAEYFRADYVLRAMVIPPGNNKIEFKFEPKVIQTGSSISLASSIVFLLILVSGLYFAFRKKEVKE
;
A
#
# COMPACT_ATOMS: atom_id res chain seq x y z
N VAL A 1 -2.11 -4.39 31.39
CA VAL A 1 -2.56 -5.75 31.02
C VAL A 1 -3.76 -5.72 30.07
N SER A 2 -4.88 -5.06 30.42
CA SER A 2 -6.08 -5.02 29.56
C SER A 2 -5.83 -4.44 28.16
N GLY A 3 -5.07 -3.35 28.05
CA GLY A 3 -4.69 -2.77 26.74
C GLY A 3 -3.83 -3.69 25.88
N PHE A 4 -2.92 -4.46 26.49
CA PHE A 4 -2.09 -5.45 25.80
C PHE A 4 -2.95 -6.59 25.26
N ALA A 5 -3.81 -7.17 26.10
CA ALA A 5 -4.69 -8.27 25.70
C ALA A 5 -5.65 -7.84 24.60
N LEU A 6 -6.24 -6.65 24.73
CA LEU A 6 -7.11 -6.09 23.70
C LEU A 6 -6.37 -5.88 22.37
N ALA A 7 -5.20 -5.24 22.38
CA ALA A 7 -4.41 -5.05 21.17
C ALA A 7 -4.01 -6.39 20.52
N LEU A 8 -3.63 -7.39 21.32
CA LEU A 8 -3.25 -8.72 20.84
C LEU A 8 -4.44 -9.43 20.17
N LEU A 9 -5.58 -9.48 20.84
CA LEU A 9 -6.79 -10.13 20.31
C LEU A 9 -7.29 -9.43 19.05
N LEU A 10 -7.27 -8.10 19.02
CA LEU A 10 -7.63 -7.34 17.84
C LEU A 10 -6.68 -7.65 16.69
N SER A 11 -5.37 -7.81 16.93
CA SER A 11 -4.37 -8.07 15.89
C SER A 11 -4.56 -9.37 15.10
N TRP A 12 -5.38 -10.31 15.59
CA TRP A 12 -5.59 -11.62 14.97
C TRP A 12 -6.43 -11.59 13.70
N GLY A 13 -7.18 -10.52 13.45
CA GLY A 13 -7.91 -10.32 12.20
C GLY A 13 -8.82 -11.50 11.87
N LYS A 14 -8.64 -12.11 10.68
CA LYS A 14 -9.43 -13.27 10.22
C LYS A 14 -9.37 -14.48 11.15
N ASN A 15 -8.30 -14.64 11.94
CA ASN A 15 -8.17 -15.75 12.89
C ASN A 15 -9.09 -15.57 14.12
N PHE A 16 -9.60 -14.36 14.34
CA PHE A 16 -10.67 -14.07 15.30
C PHE A 16 -11.66 -13.07 14.69
N SER A 17 -12.34 -13.51 13.64
CA SER A 17 -13.21 -12.66 12.81
C SER A 17 -14.32 -12.02 13.61
N GLY A 18 -14.97 -12.73 14.54
CA GLY A 18 -16.09 -12.19 15.32
C GLY A 18 -15.74 -10.90 16.10
N LEU A 19 -14.56 -10.84 16.72
CA LEU A 19 -14.08 -9.62 17.39
C LEU A 19 -13.72 -8.54 16.36
N THR A 20 -13.04 -8.95 15.28
CA THR A 20 -12.57 -8.03 14.24
C THR A 20 -13.71 -7.35 13.51
N GLU A 21 -14.72 -8.11 13.07
CA GLU A 21 -15.93 -7.64 12.40
C GLU A 21 -16.73 -6.70 13.30
N PHE A 22 -16.93 -7.08 14.57
CA PHE A 22 -17.56 -6.18 15.55
C PHE A 22 -16.86 -4.81 15.62
N PHE A 23 -15.53 -4.79 15.67
CA PHE A 23 -14.79 -3.52 15.69
C PHE A 23 -14.89 -2.77 14.36
N ILE A 24 -14.84 -3.46 13.22
CA ILE A 24 -14.99 -2.83 11.89
C ILE A 24 -16.37 -2.17 11.74
N ASP A 25 -17.42 -2.83 12.20
CA ASP A 25 -18.80 -2.43 11.96
C ASP A 25 -19.28 -1.36 12.97
N TYR A 26 -18.83 -1.45 14.23
CA TYR A 26 -19.38 -0.62 15.32
C TYR A 26 -18.39 0.37 15.94
N VAL A 27 -17.07 0.17 15.81
CA VAL A 27 -16.09 1.07 16.43
C VAL A 27 -15.65 2.15 15.43
N PRO A 28 -15.91 3.44 15.72
CA PRO A 28 -15.58 4.52 14.79
C PRO A 28 -14.11 4.50 14.39
N MET A 29 -13.86 4.75 13.11
CA MET A 29 -12.53 4.80 12.49
C MET A 29 -11.72 3.49 12.50
N TYR A 30 -12.20 2.41 13.12
CA TYR A 30 -11.47 1.14 13.14
C TYR A 30 -11.30 0.57 11.72
N ASN A 31 -12.34 0.69 10.90
CA ASN A 31 -12.31 0.33 9.48
C ASN A 31 -11.38 1.21 8.61
N LYS A 32 -10.62 2.14 9.21
CA LYS A 32 -9.56 2.91 8.54
C LYS A 32 -8.16 2.35 8.75
N PHE A 33 -7.98 1.40 9.67
CA PHE A 33 -6.71 0.69 9.79
C PHE A 33 -6.50 -0.20 8.55
N ARG A 34 -5.36 0.00 7.89
CA ARG A 34 -5.01 -0.74 6.67
C ARG A 34 -4.79 -2.23 6.91
N ALA A 35 -4.14 -2.56 8.02
CA ALA A 35 -3.87 -3.93 8.43
C ALA A 35 -4.16 -4.03 9.92
N VAL A 36 -5.01 -4.98 10.30
CA VAL A 36 -5.41 -5.17 11.69
C VAL A 36 -4.21 -5.52 12.58
N SER A 37 -3.17 -6.15 12.02
CA SER A 37 -1.91 -6.43 12.72
C SER A 37 -1.13 -5.17 13.13
N SER A 38 -1.33 -4.01 12.50
CA SER A 38 -0.58 -2.80 12.85
C SER A 38 -0.89 -2.28 14.26
N ILE A 39 -1.98 -2.74 14.88
CA ILE A 39 -2.31 -2.41 16.28
C ILE A 39 -1.25 -2.96 17.27
N GLN A 40 -0.43 -3.93 16.84
CA GLN A 40 0.66 -4.49 17.64
C GLN A 40 1.72 -3.45 18.03
N VAL A 41 1.79 -2.28 17.36
CA VAL A 41 2.62 -1.14 17.80
C VAL A 41 2.31 -0.70 19.24
N ILE A 42 1.06 -0.89 19.69
CA ILE A 42 0.66 -0.60 21.07
C ILE A 42 1.32 -1.61 22.03
N ILE A 43 1.44 -2.88 21.62
CA ILE A 43 2.10 -3.92 22.40
C ILE A 43 3.59 -3.61 22.54
N GLU A 44 4.23 -3.19 21.45
CA GLU A 44 5.63 -2.79 21.41
C GLU A 44 5.94 -1.62 22.36
N LEU A 45 4.97 -0.74 22.61
CA LEU A 45 5.11 0.33 23.60
C LEU A 45 4.83 -0.15 25.04
N ILE A 46 3.75 -0.91 25.24
CA ILE A 46 3.32 -1.32 26.59
C ILE A 46 4.31 -2.28 27.23
N LEU A 47 4.87 -3.22 26.46
CA LEU A 47 5.70 -4.29 27.00
C LEU A 47 7.01 -3.76 27.63
N PRO A 48 7.80 -2.89 26.97
CA PRO A 48 8.98 -2.27 27.59
C PRO A 48 8.64 -1.44 28.82
N VAL A 49 7.54 -0.68 28.81
CA VAL A 49 7.12 0.12 29.97
C VAL A 49 6.85 -0.78 31.17
N ILE A 50 6.10 -1.88 30.99
CA ILE A 50 5.85 -2.85 32.06
C ILE A 50 7.14 -3.52 32.52
N ALA A 51 8.04 -3.88 31.59
CA ALA A 51 9.33 -4.48 31.93
C ALA A 51 10.20 -3.54 32.80
N ILE A 52 10.26 -2.26 32.47
CA ILE A 52 11.01 -1.25 33.25
C ILE A 52 10.37 -1.02 34.61
N VAL A 53 9.03 -0.97 34.71
CA VAL A 53 8.33 -0.89 36.00
C VAL A 53 8.64 -2.13 36.86
N GLY A 54 8.65 -3.32 36.26
CA GLY A 54 9.03 -4.56 36.94
C GLY A 54 10.47 -4.54 37.45
N LEU A 55 11.43 -4.09 36.63
CA LEU A 55 12.82 -3.92 37.05
C LEU A 55 12.94 -2.85 38.15
N HIS A 56 12.21 -1.74 38.06
CA HIS A 56 12.20 -0.71 39.09
C HIS A 56 11.74 -1.28 40.45
N GLN A 57 10.65 -2.04 40.47
CA GLN A 57 10.18 -2.73 41.67
C GLN A 57 11.21 -3.74 42.19
N PHE A 58 11.83 -4.53 41.31
CA PHE A 58 12.84 -5.51 41.68
C PHE A 58 14.07 -4.87 42.36
N PHE A 59 14.54 -3.73 41.84
CA PHE A 59 15.67 -2.97 42.39
C PHE A 59 15.31 -2.04 43.56
N SER A 60 14.04 -1.96 43.92
CA SER A 60 13.56 -1.18 45.06
C SER A 60 13.53 -2.03 46.34
N GLN A 61 13.45 -1.37 47.49
CA GLN A 61 13.28 -2.04 48.79
C GLN A 61 11.81 -2.29 49.14
N PHE A 62 10.88 -2.01 48.22
CA PHE A 62 9.45 -2.11 48.49
C PHE A 62 8.96 -3.57 48.61
N GLU A 63 9.65 -4.51 47.98
CA GLU A 63 9.22 -5.91 47.88
C GLU A 63 10.08 -6.86 48.73
N ARG A 64 9.43 -7.89 49.30
CA ARG A 64 10.10 -8.96 50.03
C ARG A 64 11.00 -9.79 49.13
N GLU A 65 12.15 -10.23 49.64
CA GLU A 65 13.10 -11.07 48.89
C GLU A 65 12.47 -12.37 48.35
N ASP A 66 11.55 -12.98 49.09
CA ASP A 66 10.81 -14.17 48.66
C ASP A 66 9.98 -13.91 47.39
N GLU A 67 9.38 -12.73 47.30
CA GLU A 67 8.53 -12.33 46.16
C GLU A 67 9.38 -12.04 44.93
N LYS A 68 10.53 -11.37 45.10
CA LYS A 68 11.52 -11.17 44.02
C LYS A 68 12.02 -12.49 43.46
N LYS A 69 12.33 -13.44 44.34
CA LYS A 69 12.79 -14.79 43.95
C LYS A 69 11.71 -15.52 43.18
N LYS A 70 10.47 -15.48 43.66
CA LYS A 70 9.32 -16.09 42.99
C LYS A 70 9.10 -15.45 41.62
N ALA A 71 9.09 -14.12 41.53
CA ALA A 71 8.93 -13.39 40.27
C ALA A 71 10.02 -13.76 39.25
N LEU A 72 11.28 -13.83 39.68
CA LEU A 72 12.40 -14.23 38.83
C LEU A 72 12.26 -15.67 38.32
N LEU A 73 11.89 -16.61 39.20
CA LEU A 73 11.70 -18.02 38.81
C LEU A 73 10.52 -18.20 37.85
N TRP A 74 9.38 -17.55 38.11
CA TRP A 74 8.21 -17.65 37.23
C TRP A 74 8.44 -16.96 35.90
N SER A 75 9.02 -15.76 35.87
CA SER A 75 9.31 -15.07 34.60
C SER A 75 10.30 -15.85 33.74
N THR A 76 11.40 -16.32 34.34
CA THR A 76 12.40 -17.15 33.64
C THR A 76 11.80 -18.49 33.20
N GLY A 77 11.05 -19.15 34.08
CA GLY A 77 10.45 -20.46 33.82
C GLY A 77 9.36 -20.40 32.75
N ILE A 78 8.50 -19.39 32.76
CA ILE A 78 7.44 -19.22 31.76
C ILE A 78 8.06 -18.85 30.41
N VAL A 79 8.86 -17.78 30.35
CA VAL A 79 9.41 -17.31 29.07
C VAL A 79 10.40 -18.33 28.52
N GLY A 80 11.38 -18.76 29.33
CA GLY A 80 12.35 -19.77 28.93
C GLY A 80 11.71 -21.12 28.62
N GLY A 81 10.66 -21.52 29.37
CA GLY A 81 9.92 -22.75 29.12
C GLY A 81 9.16 -22.72 27.80
N ILE A 82 8.47 -21.62 27.47
CA ILE A 82 7.80 -21.43 26.18
C ILE A 82 8.83 -21.46 25.05
N THR A 83 9.95 -20.75 25.20
CA THR A 83 11.01 -20.74 24.19
C THR A 83 11.63 -22.13 23.99
N LEU A 84 11.86 -22.88 25.08
CA LEU A 84 12.35 -24.25 25.01
C LEU A 84 11.34 -25.19 24.34
N LEU A 85 10.06 -25.06 24.67
CA LEU A 85 8.98 -25.79 24.02
C LEU A 85 8.98 -25.53 22.51
N PHE A 86 9.14 -24.28 22.08
CA PHE A 86 9.28 -23.93 20.67
C PHE A 86 10.50 -24.57 20.02
N ILE A 87 11.67 -24.58 20.68
CA ILE A 87 12.88 -25.22 20.14
C ILE A 87 12.68 -26.73 19.94
N LEU A 88 12.09 -27.40 20.95
CA LEU A 88 11.95 -28.86 20.98
C LEU A 88 10.80 -29.39 20.11
N PHE A 89 9.69 -28.66 20.03
CA PHE A 89 8.45 -29.10 19.39
C PHE A 89 8.08 -28.30 18.13
N LYS A 90 8.98 -27.46 17.60
CA LYS A 90 8.72 -26.64 16.41
C LYS A 90 8.06 -27.38 15.25
N SER A 91 8.57 -28.57 14.89
CA SER A 91 8.07 -29.34 13.74
C SER A 91 6.71 -29.98 14.00
N SER A 92 6.29 -30.11 15.26
CA SER A 92 4.95 -30.60 15.62
C SER A 92 3.94 -29.45 15.78
N LEU A 93 4.42 -28.25 16.13
CA LEU A 93 3.59 -27.07 16.36
C LEU A 93 3.37 -26.23 15.10
N PHE A 94 4.32 -26.26 14.16
CA PHE A 94 4.34 -25.40 12.98
C PHE A 94 4.68 -26.20 11.72
N ASP A 95 3.96 -25.93 10.63
CA ASP A 95 4.20 -26.52 9.31
C ASP A 95 5.19 -25.72 8.45
N PHE A 96 5.55 -24.51 8.90
CA PHE A 96 6.39 -23.53 8.20
C PHE A 96 5.92 -23.24 6.76
N ALA A 97 4.64 -23.48 6.48
CA ALA A 97 4.04 -23.29 5.17
C ALA A 97 3.55 -21.85 5.00
N SER A 98 3.46 -21.42 3.74
CA SER A 98 2.85 -20.16 3.36
C SER A 98 1.76 -20.39 2.31
N PRO A 99 0.69 -19.56 2.28
CA PRO A 99 -0.26 -19.58 1.17
C PRO A 99 0.37 -19.39 -0.22
N TYR A 100 1.58 -18.83 -0.30
CA TYR A 100 2.33 -18.64 -1.54
C TYR A 100 3.20 -19.84 -1.94
N ASP A 101 3.29 -20.87 -1.11
CA ASP A 101 4.13 -22.04 -1.39
C ASP A 101 3.70 -22.79 -2.66
N SER A 102 2.40 -22.75 -3.01
CA SER A 102 1.90 -23.34 -4.26
C SER A 102 2.53 -22.68 -5.49
N TYR A 103 2.66 -21.36 -5.49
CA TYR A 103 3.29 -20.62 -6.58
C TYR A 103 4.76 -21.00 -6.73
N PHE A 104 5.51 -21.03 -5.63
CA PHE A 104 6.93 -21.41 -5.68
C PHE A 104 7.14 -22.87 -6.09
N ARG A 105 6.24 -23.77 -5.68
CA ARG A 105 6.26 -25.16 -6.15
C ARG A 105 6.04 -25.25 -7.65
N ASP A 106 5.07 -24.52 -8.18
CA ASP A 106 4.66 -24.64 -9.58
C ASP A 106 5.67 -23.95 -10.52
N GLU A 107 6.27 -22.83 -10.11
CA GLU A 107 7.26 -22.08 -10.91
C GLU A 107 8.71 -22.54 -10.74
N MET A 108 9.12 -22.91 -9.52
CA MET A 108 10.53 -23.21 -9.18
C MET A 108 10.75 -24.65 -8.70
N GLY A 109 9.69 -25.44 -8.53
CA GLY A 109 9.76 -26.85 -8.17
C GLY A 109 9.80 -27.14 -6.66
N LEU A 110 9.64 -28.42 -6.32
CA LEU A 110 9.62 -28.91 -4.93
C LEU A 110 10.94 -28.66 -4.16
N PRO A 111 12.15 -28.90 -4.73
CA PRO A 111 13.39 -28.70 -3.98
C PRO A 111 13.58 -27.26 -3.49
N PHE A 112 13.18 -26.28 -4.31
CA PHE A 112 13.22 -24.86 -3.92
C PHE A 112 12.24 -24.55 -2.79
N LEU A 113 11.03 -25.11 -2.84
CA LEU A 113 10.05 -24.97 -1.77
C LEU A 113 10.54 -25.58 -0.45
N GLU A 114 11.18 -26.76 -0.50
CA GLU A 114 11.74 -27.41 0.69
C GLU A 114 12.85 -26.57 1.32
N ALA A 115 13.77 -26.04 0.50
CA ALA A 115 14.81 -25.12 0.97
C ALA A 115 14.23 -23.87 1.66
N ILE A 116 13.18 -23.27 1.09
CA ILE A 116 12.48 -22.14 1.72
C ILE A 116 11.90 -22.52 3.09
N ARG A 117 11.29 -23.70 3.20
CA ARG A 117 10.71 -24.16 4.48
C ARG A 117 11.78 -24.44 5.52
N GLU A 118 12.90 -25.02 5.10
CA GLU A 118 14.07 -25.22 5.95
C GLU A 118 14.62 -23.88 6.46
N ASP A 119 14.74 -22.88 5.59
CA ASP A 119 15.18 -21.53 5.96
C ASP A 119 14.22 -20.89 6.98
N ARG A 120 12.90 -20.97 6.76
CA ARG A 120 11.90 -20.47 7.73
C ARG A 120 12.04 -21.15 9.09
N MET A 121 12.25 -22.46 9.10
CA MET A 121 12.45 -23.24 10.34
C MET A 121 13.77 -22.87 11.03
N SER A 122 14.84 -22.66 10.25
CA SER A 122 16.14 -22.24 10.73
C SER A 122 16.07 -20.86 11.40
N LEU A 123 15.43 -19.89 10.73
CA LEU A 123 15.20 -18.55 11.28
C LEU A 123 14.46 -18.62 12.63
N PHE A 124 13.33 -19.33 12.67
CA PHE A 124 12.57 -19.52 13.91
C PHE A 124 13.41 -20.16 15.03
N THR A 125 14.19 -21.20 14.70
CA THR A 125 15.04 -21.90 15.68
C THR A 125 16.14 -20.99 16.21
N SER A 126 16.81 -20.25 15.32
CA SER A 126 17.90 -19.35 15.68
C SER A 126 17.43 -18.24 16.62
N ASP A 127 16.26 -17.67 16.36
CA ASP A 127 15.68 -16.62 17.19
C ASP A 127 15.14 -17.15 18.52
N ALA A 128 14.59 -18.37 18.55
CA ALA A 128 14.22 -19.02 19.79
C ALA A 128 15.44 -19.30 20.68
N ILE A 129 16.53 -19.86 20.12
CA ILE A 129 17.77 -20.10 20.86
C ILE A 129 18.35 -18.78 21.38
N ARG A 130 18.44 -17.76 20.54
CA ARG A 130 18.90 -16.42 20.92
C ARG A 130 18.06 -15.86 22.08
N SER A 131 16.74 -15.91 21.98
CA SER A 131 15.82 -15.44 23.03
C SER A 131 16.07 -16.19 24.35
N LEU A 132 16.26 -17.51 24.30
CA LEU A 132 16.56 -18.31 25.49
C LEU A 132 17.87 -17.87 26.15
N ILE A 133 18.92 -17.58 25.36
CA ILE A 133 20.19 -17.05 25.86
C ILE A 133 19.97 -15.73 26.60
N PHE A 134 19.23 -14.77 26.02
CA PHE A 134 18.94 -13.49 26.68
C PHE A 134 18.12 -13.63 27.96
N VAL A 135 17.14 -14.55 27.98
CA VAL A 135 16.36 -14.87 29.18
C VAL A 135 17.27 -15.40 30.29
N VAL A 136 18.15 -16.37 29.97
CA VAL A 136 19.08 -16.96 30.94
C VAL A 136 20.09 -15.93 31.45
N LEU A 137 20.66 -15.10 30.58
CA LEU A 137 21.62 -14.06 30.97
C LEU A 137 20.96 -12.99 31.85
N THR A 138 19.75 -12.55 31.49
CA THR A 138 18.97 -11.61 32.30
C THR A 138 18.68 -12.20 33.68
N ALA A 139 18.22 -13.46 33.72
CA ALA A 139 17.93 -14.15 34.96
C ALA A 139 19.18 -14.31 35.84
N ALA A 140 20.33 -14.63 35.24
CA ALA A 140 21.61 -14.75 35.94
C ALA A 140 22.05 -13.41 36.55
N ILE A 141 21.95 -12.30 35.81
CA ILE A 141 22.29 -10.96 36.33
C ILE A 141 21.42 -10.61 37.54
N LEU A 142 20.10 -10.79 37.40
CA LEU A 142 19.16 -10.50 38.49
C LEU A 142 19.39 -11.42 39.70
N TRP A 143 19.69 -12.69 39.47
CA TRP A 143 20.02 -13.65 40.53
C TRP A 143 21.32 -13.27 41.28
N PHE A 144 22.38 -12.89 40.56
CA PHE A 144 23.63 -12.45 41.17
C PHE A 144 23.47 -11.16 41.97
N PHE A 145 22.62 -10.24 41.50
CA PHE A 145 22.22 -9.06 42.26
C PHE A 145 21.50 -9.44 43.57
N MET A 146 20.52 -10.35 43.53
CA MET A 146 19.83 -10.84 44.74
C MET A 146 20.75 -11.55 45.73
N LYS A 147 21.81 -12.20 45.23
CA LYS A 147 22.83 -12.83 46.08
C LYS A 147 23.90 -11.86 46.59
N GLU A 148 23.70 -10.56 46.41
CA GLU A 148 24.62 -9.49 46.77
C GLU A 148 26.03 -9.62 46.13
N LYS A 149 26.18 -10.47 45.10
CA LYS A 149 27.44 -10.66 44.36
C LYS A 149 27.66 -9.59 43.30
N LEU A 150 26.62 -8.82 42.96
CA LEU A 150 26.65 -7.77 41.96
C LEU A 150 26.00 -6.51 42.52
N LYS A 151 26.69 -5.36 42.47
CA LYS A 151 26.12 -4.07 42.92
C LYS A 151 25.03 -3.60 41.95
N LYS A 152 24.04 -2.87 42.46
CA LYS A 152 22.91 -2.32 41.68
C LYS A 152 23.34 -1.62 40.38
N GLY A 153 24.33 -0.73 40.44
CA GLY A 153 24.82 0.00 39.27
C GLY A 153 25.36 -0.91 38.16
N TYR A 154 26.14 -1.94 38.54
CA TYR A 154 26.67 -2.91 37.58
C TYR A 154 25.59 -3.83 37.02
N ALA A 155 24.59 -4.22 37.82
CA ALA A 155 23.46 -5.01 37.35
C ALA A 155 22.65 -4.23 36.31
N ILE A 156 22.35 -2.96 36.56
CA ILE A 156 21.65 -2.08 35.61
C ILE A 156 22.48 -1.92 34.33
N ALA A 157 23.78 -1.62 34.45
CA ALA A 157 24.65 -1.47 33.28
C ALA A 157 24.72 -2.74 32.42
N ALA A 158 24.81 -3.92 33.05
CA ALA A 158 24.80 -5.21 32.35
C ALA A 158 23.48 -5.48 31.63
N LEU A 159 22.33 -5.18 32.26
CA LEU A 159 21.01 -5.30 31.63
C LEU A 159 20.87 -4.32 30.46
N SER A 160 21.29 -3.07 30.61
CA SER A 160 21.28 -2.08 29.54
C SER A 160 22.15 -2.52 28.37
N LEU A 161 23.33 -3.08 28.62
CA LEU A 161 24.20 -3.63 27.58
C LEU A 161 23.53 -4.81 26.87
N LEU A 162 22.88 -5.73 27.58
CA LEU A 162 22.13 -6.83 26.96
C LEU A 162 21.02 -6.31 26.04
N VAL A 163 20.24 -5.31 26.48
CA VAL A 163 19.20 -4.69 25.65
C VAL A 163 19.80 -4.06 24.40
N ILE A 164 20.92 -3.34 24.53
CA ILE A 164 21.60 -2.74 23.37
C ILE A 164 22.10 -3.81 22.41
N VAL A 165 22.77 -4.85 22.89
CA VAL A 165 23.27 -5.95 22.06
C VAL A 165 22.12 -6.66 21.35
N ASP A 166 20.98 -6.83 22.03
CA ASP A 166 19.81 -7.43 21.44
C ASP A 166 19.22 -6.55 20.33
N LEU A 167 18.85 -5.31 20.65
CA LEU A 167 18.22 -4.39 19.70
C LEU A 167 19.14 -4.11 18.51
N VAL A 168 20.40 -3.74 18.73
CA VAL A 168 21.36 -3.51 17.62
C VAL A 168 21.55 -4.77 16.79
N GLY A 169 21.61 -5.95 17.42
CA GLY A 169 21.73 -7.22 16.70
C GLY A 169 20.50 -7.59 15.88
N VAL A 170 19.30 -7.15 16.27
CA VAL A 170 18.08 -7.31 15.46
C VAL A 170 18.03 -6.25 14.36
N ASP A 171 18.29 -4.99 14.69
CA ASP A 171 18.22 -3.85 13.77
C ASP A 171 19.21 -4.00 12.61
N ARG A 172 20.42 -4.51 12.89
CA ARG A 172 21.42 -4.81 11.85
C ARG A 172 21.01 -5.92 10.88
N ARG A 173 19.93 -6.67 11.12
CA ARG A 173 19.36 -7.59 10.12
C ARG A 173 18.50 -6.85 9.10
N TYR A 174 17.96 -5.69 9.48
CA TYR A 174 17.07 -4.89 8.64
C TYR A 174 17.80 -3.76 7.91
N VAL A 175 18.74 -3.10 8.58
CA VAL A 175 19.63 -2.09 7.95
C VAL A 175 21.08 -2.46 8.23
N ASN A 176 21.81 -2.83 7.19
CA ASN A 176 23.19 -3.28 7.27
C ASN A 176 24.08 -2.57 6.25
N GLU A 177 25.35 -3.00 6.17
CA GLU A 177 26.38 -2.38 5.34
C GLU A 177 26.04 -2.44 3.83
N ASP A 178 25.27 -3.45 3.40
CA ASP A 178 24.86 -3.64 2.01
C ASP A 178 23.76 -2.65 1.57
N ASP A 179 23.01 -2.09 2.52
CA ASP A 179 21.98 -1.06 2.23
C ASP A 179 22.59 0.31 1.92
N PHE A 180 23.86 0.53 2.25
CA PHE A 180 24.59 1.78 1.98
C PHE A 180 25.18 1.79 0.58
N VAL A 181 24.32 1.99 -0.42
CA VAL A 181 24.70 2.05 -1.83
C VAL A 181 25.01 3.49 -2.29
N GLN A 182 25.69 3.62 -3.43
CA GLN A 182 25.95 4.94 -4.04
C GLN A 182 24.63 5.65 -4.38
N ALA A 183 24.56 6.96 -4.15
CA ALA A 183 23.35 7.76 -4.41
C ALA A 183 22.78 7.56 -5.83
N LYS A 184 23.66 7.41 -6.84
CA LYS A 184 23.24 7.12 -8.22
C LYS A 184 22.38 5.86 -8.36
N LEU A 185 22.66 4.80 -7.60
CA LEU A 185 21.88 3.56 -7.63
C LEU A 185 20.52 3.70 -6.93
N VAL A 186 20.40 4.62 -5.98
CA VAL A 186 19.13 4.97 -5.32
C VAL A 186 18.28 5.86 -6.22
N ASP A 187 18.91 6.86 -6.83
CA ASP A 187 18.25 7.81 -7.72
C ASP A 187 17.83 7.13 -9.03
N GLU A 188 18.67 6.28 -9.62
CA GLU A 188 18.41 5.56 -10.87
C GLU A 188 18.41 4.03 -10.66
N PRO A 189 17.43 3.48 -9.94
CA PRO A 189 17.40 2.06 -9.58
C PRO A 189 17.17 1.15 -10.78
N PHE A 190 16.61 1.69 -11.87
CA PHE A 190 16.40 0.99 -13.13
C PHE A 190 17.32 1.56 -14.19
N GLN A 191 18.00 0.72 -14.95
CA GLN A 191 18.79 1.14 -16.11
C GLN A 191 17.91 1.14 -17.37
N LYS A 192 18.12 2.14 -18.25
CA LYS A 192 17.47 2.23 -19.55
C LYS A 192 17.90 1.07 -20.44
N ASN A 193 16.98 0.55 -21.24
CA ASN A 193 17.22 -0.43 -22.28
C ASN A 193 16.91 0.17 -23.66
N GLY A 194 17.20 -0.59 -24.72
CA GLY A 194 16.97 -0.12 -26.10
C GLY A 194 15.50 0.15 -26.45
N ALA A 195 14.54 -0.46 -25.75
CA ALA A 195 13.11 -0.15 -25.91
C ALA A 195 12.78 1.22 -25.29
N ASP A 196 13.31 1.52 -24.11
CA ASP A 196 13.10 2.83 -23.47
C ASP A 196 13.68 3.96 -24.33
N GLU A 197 14.88 3.77 -24.90
CA GLU A 197 15.49 4.76 -25.79
C GLU A 197 14.68 5.03 -27.07
N GLN A 198 13.93 4.04 -27.56
CA GLN A 198 13.05 4.22 -28.72
C GLN A 198 11.77 4.96 -28.33
N ILE A 199 11.18 4.61 -27.19
CA ILE A 199 9.94 5.22 -26.69
C ILE A 199 10.17 6.69 -26.34
N LEU A 200 11.28 6.99 -25.65
CA LEU A 200 11.62 8.36 -25.21
C LEU A 200 11.90 9.35 -26.36
N LYS A 201 11.91 8.90 -27.62
CA LYS A 201 11.98 9.78 -28.80
C LYS A 201 10.60 10.25 -29.27
N ASP A 202 9.52 9.61 -28.82
CA ASP A 202 8.16 10.01 -29.15
C ASP A 202 7.69 11.07 -28.17
N ASP A 203 7.24 12.20 -28.73
CA ASP A 203 6.70 13.32 -27.99
C ASP A 203 5.18 13.16 -27.77
N GLY A 204 4.66 13.86 -26.76
CA GLY A 204 3.22 13.89 -26.44
C GLY A 204 2.80 12.88 -25.38
N HIS A 205 1.49 12.79 -25.16
CA HIS A 205 0.91 11.95 -24.12
C HIS A 205 0.55 10.56 -24.66
N TYR A 206 1.02 9.52 -23.99
CA TYR A 206 0.70 8.12 -24.29
C TYR A 206 0.96 7.24 -23.08
N ARG A 207 0.37 6.04 -23.10
CA ARG A 207 0.71 4.98 -22.15
C ARG A 207 1.57 3.89 -22.76
N VAL A 208 2.33 3.23 -21.89
CA VAL A 208 3.17 2.08 -22.24
C VAL A 208 2.76 0.86 -21.41
N TYR A 209 2.64 -0.29 -22.06
CA TYR A 209 2.43 -1.57 -21.40
C TYR A 209 3.68 -2.45 -21.52
N ASP A 210 4.28 -2.80 -20.38
CA ASP A 210 5.47 -3.66 -20.34
C ASP A 210 5.08 -5.12 -20.11
N ALA A 211 4.94 -5.90 -21.18
CA ALA A 211 4.62 -7.31 -21.12
C ALA A 211 5.83 -8.20 -20.77
N THR A 212 7.04 -7.62 -20.65
CA THR A 212 8.26 -8.36 -20.28
C THR A 212 8.40 -8.56 -18.78
N THR A 213 7.64 -7.78 -17.99
CA THR A 213 7.57 -7.86 -16.55
C THR A 213 6.11 -8.09 -16.12
N ASN A 214 5.88 -8.29 -14.82
CA ASN A 214 4.53 -8.21 -14.27
C ASN A 214 4.12 -6.73 -14.23
N ALA A 215 3.56 -6.22 -15.34
CA ALA A 215 3.30 -4.79 -15.56
C ALA A 215 2.56 -4.11 -14.39
N PHE A 216 1.59 -4.80 -13.79
CA PHE A 216 0.80 -4.27 -12.67
C PHE A 216 1.47 -4.46 -11.31
N ASN A 217 2.66 -5.05 -11.24
CA ASN A 217 3.43 -5.21 -10.01
C ASN A 217 4.90 -4.74 -10.15
N SER A 218 5.22 -4.05 -11.24
CA SER A 218 6.56 -3.50 -11.53
C SER A 218 6.52 -1.98 -11.49
N GLY A 219 7.51 -1.35 -10.86
CA GLY A 219 7.70 0.11 -10.86
C GLY A 219 8.60 0.64 -11.98
N ARG A 220 9.24 -0.26 -12.75
CA ARG A 220 10.29 0.09 -13.72
C ARG A 220 9.79 1.04 -14.80
N ALA A 221 8.68 0.67 -15.44
CA ALA A 221 8.07 1.40 -16.54
C ALA A 221 7.71 2.84 -16.15
N SER A 222 7.10 3.00 -14.96
CA SER A 222 6.66 4.29 -14.42
C SER A 222 7.80 5.27 -14.14
N TYR A 223 9.05 4.79 -14.06
CA TYR A 223 10.23 5.64 -13.88
C TYR A 223 10.57 6.46 -15.15
N TYR A 224 10.16 5.97 -16.33
CA TYR A 224 10.55 6.55 -17.61
C TYR A 224 9.40 7.16 -18.40
N TYR A 225 8.19 6.62 -18.26
CA TYR A 225 7.03 7.00 -19.06
C TYR A 225 5.73 6.73 -18.29
N ASN A 226 4.59 7.20 -18.83
CA ASN A 226 3.29 6.89 -18.25
C ASN A 226 2.98 5.40 -18.47
N ALA A 227 3.31 4.56 -17.49
CA ALA A 227 2.97 3.14 -17.53
C ALA A 227 1.46 2.94 -17.37
N LEU A 228 0.86 2.00 -18.11
CA LEU A 228 -0.50 1.56 -17.84
C LEU A 228 -0.60 0.85 -16.48
N GLY A 229 0.43 0.06 -16.15
CA GLY A 229 0.56 -0.64 -14.88
C GLY A 229 1.29 0.18 -13.82
N GLY A 230 2.01 -0.52 -12.94
CA GLY A 230 2.66 0.06 -11.77
C GLY A 230 2.34 -0.73 -10.50
N TYR A 231 3.33 -0.88 -9.62
CA TYR A 231 3.07 -1.42 -8.29
C TYR A 231 2.29 -0.41 -7.45
N HIS A 232 1.12 -0.80 -6.98
CA HIS A 232 0.38 -0.09 -5.95
C HIS A 232 -0.31 -1.11 -5.04
N ALA A 233 -0.26 -0.90 -3.72
CA ALA A 233 -0.79 -1.87 -2.76
C ALA A 233 -2.32 -1.83 -2.63
N ALA A 234 -2.97 -0.77 -3.13
CA ALA A 234 -4.42 -0.61 -3.14
C ALA A 234 -4.87 -0.17 -4.54
N LYS A 235 -4.85 -1.08 -5.52
CA LYS A 235 -5.25 -0.78 -6.90
C LYS A 235 -6.75 -0.55 -6.98
N PRO A 236 -7.24 0.32 -7.89
CA PRO A 236 -8.67 0.39 -8.19
C PRO A 236 -9.19 -0.97 -8.65
N GLY A 237 -10.22 -1.51 -7.98
CA GLY A 237 -10.75 -2.86 -8.25
C GLY A 237 -11.06 -3.08 -9.74
N ARG A 238 -11.76 -2.14 -10.37
CA ARG A 238 -12.11 -2.23 -11.80
C ARG A 238 -10.91 -2.28 -12.76
N MET A 239 -9.78 -1.67 -12.40
CA MET A 239 -8.54 -1.80 -13.19
C MET A 239 -7.92 -3.19 -13.01
N GLN A 240 -8.01 -3.76 -11.81
CA GLN A 240 -7.58 -5.14 -11.54
C GLN A 240 -8.48 -6.13 -12.29
N ASP A 241 -9.79 -5.91 -12.31
CA ASP A 241 -10.75 -6.73 -13.06
C ASP A 241 -10.44 -6.73 -14.57
N LEU A 242 -10.18 -5.56 -15.18
CA LEU A 242 -9.77 -5.49 -16.59
C LEU A 242 -8.45 -6.23 -16.86
N PHE A 243 -7.51 -6.16 -15.92
CA PHE A 243 -6.26 -6.90 -16.04
C PHE A 243 -6.48 -8.41 -16.04
N GLU A 244 -7.26 -8.92 -15.10
CA GLU A 244 -7.54 -10.35 -14.94
C GLU A 244 -8.43 -10.91 -16.05
N PHE A 245 -9.44 -10.16 -16.49
CA PHE A 245 -10.37 -10.61 -17.53
C PHE A 245 -9.75 -10.58 -18.93
N TYR A 246 -8.94 -9.56 -19.23
CA TYR A 246 -8.54 -9.25 -20.61
C TYR A 246 -7.03 -9.06 -20.81
N ILE A 247 -6.38 -8.15 -20.07
CA ILE A 247 -5.00 -7.75 -20.39
C ILE A 247 -4.02 -8.91 -20.17
N SER A 248 -4.18 -9.65 -19.07
CA SER A 248 -3.37 -10.85 -18.76
C SER A 248 -3.52 -11.97 -19.79
N LYS A 249 -4.61 -11.96 -20.58
CA LYS A 249 -4.88 -12.90 -21.67
C LYS A 249 -4.46 -12.35 -23.05
N GLY A 250 -3.81 -11.19 -23.10
CA GLY A 250 -3.28 -10.60 -24.33
C GLY A 250 -4.30 -9.84 -25.18
N ASN A 251 -5.43 -9.41 -24.62
CA ASN A 251 -6.43 -8.64 -25.37
C ASN A 251 -5.94 -7.21 -25.67
N ILE A 252 -5.62 -6.94 -26.95
CA ILE A 252 -5.11 -5.65 -27.42
C ILE A 252 -6.23 -4.58 -27.48
N GLY A 253 -7.49 -4.97 -27.67
CA GLY A 253 -8.62 -4.02 -27.72
C GLY A 253 -8.76 -3.20 -26.43
N ILE A 254 -8.53 -3.83 -25.28
CA ILE A 254 -8.50 -3.14 -23.98
C ILE A 254 -7.29 -2.19 -23.86
N LEU A 255 -6.13 -2.57 -24.41
CA LEU A 255 -4.97 -1.67 -24.46
C LEU A 255 -5.23 -0.44 -25.34
N ASN A 256 -6.02 -0.60 -26.41
CA ASN A 256 -6.39 0.50 -27.31
C ASN A 256 -7.21 1.58 -26.60
N MET A 257 -8.26 1.20 -25.85
CA MET A 257 -9.09 2.17 -25.10
C MET A 257 -8.33 2.82 -23.93
N LEU A 258 -7.30 2.15 -23.41
CA LEU A 258 -6.42 2.67 -22.37
C LEU A 258 -5.27 3.53 -22.93
N ASN A 259 -5.33 3.93 -24.21
CA ASN A 259 -4.34 4.75 -24.90
C ASN A 259 -2.90 4.21 -24.81
N VAL A 260 -2.75 2.88 -24.89
CA VAL A 260 -1.42 2.25 -24.91
C VAL A 260 -0.84 2.36 -26.31
N ARG A 261 0.15 3.23 -26.48
CA ARG A 261 0.85 3.46 -27.75
C ARG A 261 2.05 2.53 -27.93
N TYR A 262 2.67 2.10 -26.84
CA TYR A 262 3.82 1.20 -26.89
C TYR A 262 3.59 -0.04 -26.04
N ILE A 263 3.89 -1.20 -26.62
CA ILE A 263 3.88 -2.50 -25.94
C ILE A 263 5.32 -3.02 -25.96
N ILE A 264 5.91 -3.19 -24.79
CA ILE A 264 7.25 -3.77 -24.66
C ILE A 264 7.11 -5.28 -24.56
N THR A 265 7.78 -5.99 -25.46
CA THR A 265 7.77 -7.47 -25.52
C THR A 265 9.19 -8.02 -25.53
N GLN A 266 9.34 -9.31 -25.24
CA GLN A 266 10.62 -9.99 -25.44
C GLN A 266 10.87 -10.24 -26.93
N SER A 267 12.04 -9.85 -27.43
CA SER A 267 12.48 -10.21 -28.78
C SER A 267 12.89 -11.68 -28.84
N LYS A 268 13.02 -12.21 -30.07
CA LYS A 268 13.56 -13.57 -30.30
C LYS A 268 14.98 -13.77 -29.76
N ASN A 269 15.74 -12.68 -29.59
CA ASN A 269 17.09 -12.68 -29.05
C ASN A 269 17.13 -12.46 -27.52
N GLY A 270 15.97 -12.44 -26.85
CA GLY A 270 15.84 -12.33 -25.39
C GLY A 270 15.90 -10.92 -24.81
N GLY A 271 16.14 -9.88 -25.63
CA GLY A 271 16.11 -8.48 -25.18
C GLY A 271 14.74 -7.82 -25.34
N PRO A 272 14.36 -6.85 -24.49
CA PRO A 272 13.11 -6.10 -24.61
C PRO A 272 13.09 -5.22 -25.86
N VAL A 273 11.97 -5.19 -26.57
CA VAL A 273 11.75 -4.35 -27.76
C VAL A 273 10.41 -3.63 -27.66
N ALA A 274 10.38 -2.35 -28.05
CA ALA A 274 9.17 -1.56 -28.10
C ALA A 274 8.43 -1.82 -29.42
N GLN A 275 7.17 -2.23 -29.34
CA GLN A 275 6.26 -2.32 -30.47
C GLN A 275 5.27 -1.16 -30.42
N ARG A 276 5.16 -0.39 -31.49
CA ARG A 276 4.17 0.68 -31.59
C ARG A 276 2.80 0.09 -31.90
N ASN A 277 1.80 0.42 -31.09
CA ASN A 277 0.41 0.10 -31.29
C ASN A 277 -0.28 1.22 -32.12
N PRO A 278 -0.58 1.00 -33.41
CA PRO A 278 -1.21 2.03 -34.24
C PRO A 278 -2.72 2.18 -33.97
N TYR A 279 -3.32 1.31 -33.14
CA TYR A 279 -4.75 1.25 -32.90
C TYR A 279 -5.19 1.90 -31.59
N ALA A 280 -4.30 2.58 -30.86
CA ALA A 280 -4.67 3.34 -29.68
C ALA A 280 -5.79 4.36 -30.00
N ASN A 281 -6.78 4.46 -29.10
CA ASN A 281 -7.94 5.32 -29.34
C ASN A 281 -7.59 6.82 -29.17
N GLY A 282 -6.52 7.13 -28.43
CA GLY A 282 -6.13 8.49 -28.04
C GLY A 282 -6.56 8.83 -26.62
N ASP A 283 -6.25 10.06 -26.18
CA ASP A 283 -6.57 10.54 -24.83
C ASP A 283 -8.07 10.74 -24.60
N ALA A 284 -8.80 11.06 -25.66
CA ALA A 284 -10.24 11.11 -25.71
C ALA A 284 -10.72 10.89 -27.14
N TRP A 285 -11.92 10.34 -27.31
CA TRP A 285 -12.52 10.13 -28.63
C TRP A 285 -14.05 10.21 -28.60
N PHE A 286 -14.64 10.57 -29.73
CA PHE A 286 -16.09 10.63 -29.91
C PHE A 286 -16.68 9.25 -30.18
N ILE A 287 -17.89 9.00 -29.64
CA ILE A 287 -18.61 7.74 -29.74
C ILE A 287 -19.78 7.86 -30.72
N GLU A 288 -19.97 6.81 -31.53
CA GLU A 288 -21.03 6.68 -32.52
C GLU A 288 -22.23 5.90 -31.96
N ASN A 289 -21.99 4.91 -31.10
CA ASN A 289 -23.02 4.01 -30.60
C ASN A 289 -22.87 3.79 -29.08
N VAL A 290 -24.00 3.66 -28.40
CA VAL A 290 -24.03 3.30 -26.98
C VAL A 290 -24.67 1.93 -26.84
N LEU A 291 -23.94 1.02 -26.19
CA LEU A 291 -24.45 -0.30 -25.83
C LEU A 291 -24.81 -0.29 -24.33
N PRO A 292 -26.10 -0.38 -23.97
CA PRO A 292 -26.50 -0.39 -22.56
C PRO A 292 -26.13 -1.72 -21.88
N ALA A 293 -25.67 -1.65 -20.64
CA ALA A 293 -25.42 -2.80 -19.78
C ALA A 293 -26.27 -2.71 -18.50
N GLU A 294 -26.91 -3.80 -18.09
CA GLU A 294 -27.78 -3.86 -16.91
C GLU A 294 -26.98 -3.80 -15.60
N ASN A 295 -25.74 -4.32 -15.58
CA ASN A 295 -24.90 -4.38 -14.38
C ASN A 295 -23.40 -4.41 -14.73
N ALA A 296 -22.55 -4.38 -13.70
CA ALA A 296 -21.09 -4.35 -13.88
C ALA A 296 -20.52 -5.61 -14.55
N ASN A 297 -21.11 -6.80 -14.34
CA ASN A 297 -20.65 -8.04 -14.98
C ASN A 297 -20.94 -8.02 -16.49
N GLU A 298 -22.08 -7.46 -16.87
CA GLU A 298 -22.40 -7.25 -18.27
C GLU A 298 -21.55 -6.14 -18.89
N GLU A 299 -21.31 -5.03 -18.17
CA GLU A 299 -20.41 -3.96 -18.64
C GLU A 299 -19.04 -4.50 -19.05
N ILE A 300 -18.41 -5.33 -18.20
CA ILE A 300 -17.09 -5.90 -18.51
C ILE A 300 -17.17 -6.91 -19.64
N ALA A 301 -18.16 -7.81 -19.63
CA ALA A 301 -18.28 -8.86 -20.65
C ALA A 301 -18.51 -8.31 -22.06
N LEU A 302 -19.29 -7.23 -22.19
CA LEU A 302 -19.58 -6.58 -23.48
C LEU A 302 -18.38 -5.87 -24.11
N LEU A 303 -17.27 -5.72 -23.38
CA LEU A 303 -16.02 -5.20 -23.96
C LEU A 303 -15.30 -6.22 -24.84
N ASP A 304 -15.67 -7.50 -24.76
CA ASP A 304 -15.01 -8.52 -25.57
C ASP A 304 -15.25 -8.28 -27.06
N SER A 305 -14.16 -8.14 -27.81
CA SER A 305 -14.16 -7.87 -29.26
C SER A 305 -14.92 -6.60 -29.70
N LEU A 306 -15.18 -5.67 -28.79
CA LEU A 306 -15.85 -4.39 -29.09
C LEU A 306 -14.88 -3.39 -29.74
N ASP A 307 -15.31 -2.71 -30.81
CA ASP A 307 -14.62 -1.52 -31.31
C ASP A 307 -14.92 -0.32 -30.39
N THR A 308 -14.15 -0.22 -29.31
CA THR A 308 -14.26 0.82 -28.28
C THR A 308 -14.03 2.23 -28.84
N LYS A 309 -13.44 2.37 -30.04
CA LYS A 309 -13.25 3.66 -30.69
C LYS A 309 -14.56 4.23 -31.25
N LYS A 310 -15.57 3.38 -31.46
CA LYS A 310 -16.87 3.75 -32.03
C LYS A 310 -18.04 3.48 -31.12
N THR A 311 -17.96 2.45 -30.28
CA THR A 311 -19.06 2.02 -29.43
C THR A 311 -18.62 2.04 -27.97
N ALA A 312 -19.37 2.72 -27.12
CA ALA A 312 -19.16 2.71 -25.68
C ALA A 312 -20.20 1.84 -24.97
N VAL A 313 -19.76 1.06 -23.99
CA VAL A 313 -20.64 0.34 -23.08
C VAL A 313 -20.98 1.24 -21.90
N VAL A 314 -22.25 1.44 -21.61
CA VAL A 314 -22.69 2.33 -20.52
C VAL A 314 -23.69 1.60 -19.64
N ASN A 315 -23.42 1.62 -18.32
CA ASN A 315 -24.36 1.07 -17.36
C ASN A 315 -25.71 1.80 -17.41
N LYS A 316 -26.81 1.05 -17.26
CA LYS A 316 -28.18 1.54 -17.20
C LYS A 316 -28.38 2.71 -16.24
N GLU A 317 -27.64 2.73 -15.12
CA GLU A 317 -27.67 3.81 -14.14
C GLU A 317 -27.27 5.19 -14.72
N PHE A 318 -26.51 5.21 -15.82
CA PHE A 318 -26.02 6.44 -16.45
C PHE A 318 -26.72 6.78 -17.77
N LEU A 319 -27.63 5.93 -18.28
CA LEU A 319 -28.29 6.18 -19.57
C LEU A 319 -29.12 7.46 -19.57
N SER A 320 -29.66 7.89 -18.42
CA SER A 320 -30.37 9.17 -18.28
C SER A 320 -29.48 10.40 -18.50
N LYS A 321 -28.15 10.24 -18.42
CA LYS A 321 -27.16 11.30 -18.67
C LYS A 321 -26.78 11.44 -20.14
N ILE A 322 -27.24 10.52 -20.99
CA ILE A 322 -26.99 10.53 -22.42
C ILE A 322 -28.25 11.09 -23.12
N PRO A 323 -28.11 12.11 -23.97
CA PRO A 323 -29.22 12.61 -24.78
C PRO A 323 -29.92 11.48 -25.54
N THR A 324 -31.25 11.47 -25.49
CA THR A 324 -32.11 10.43 -26.11
C THR A 324 -32.13 10.50 -27.64
N LYS A 325 -31.55 11.54 -28.24
CA LYS A 325 -31.40 11.68 -29.69
C LYS A 325 -30.09 11.00 -30.10
N ASN A 326 -30.15 10.11 -31.08
CA ASN A 326 -29.00 9.41 -31.66
C ASN A 326 -27.81 10.34 -31.79
N ILE A 327 -26.81 10.15 -30.92
CA ILE A 327 -25.54 10.87 -30.96
C ILE A 327 -24.85 10.39 -32.22
N GLN A 328 -25.03 11.12 -33.31
CA GLN A 328 -24.31 10.85 -34.54
C GLN A 328 -22.98 11.57 -34.45
N ARG A 329 -21.91 10.79 -34.51
CA ARG A 329 -20.56 11.34 -34.58
C ARG A 329 -20.44 12.26 -35.77
N ASP A 330 -20.03 13.49 -35.50
CA ASP A 330 -19.66 14.42 -36.54
C ASP A 330 -18.20 14.15 -36.96
N THR A 331 -17.98 14.08 -38.27
CA THR A 331 -16.69 13.66 -38.87
C THR A 331 -15.63 14.75 -38.77
N ILE A 332 -16.04 16.02 -38.60
CA ILE A 332 -15.12 17.16 -38.47
C ILE A 332 -14.86 17.56 -37.01
N SER A 333 -15.58 16.96 -36.05
CA SER A 333 -15.38 17.23 -34.64
C SER A 333 -14.01 16.76 -34.16
N THR A 334 -13.31 17.60 -33.39
CA THR A 334 -11.98 17.31 -32.84
C THR A 334 -11.99 17.38 -31.32
N ILE A 335 -11.14 16.57 -30.69
CA ILE A 335 -10.86 16.66 -29.26
C ILE A 335 -9.41 16.26 -29.01
N GLU A 336 -8.69 17.09 -28.26
CA GLU A 336 -7.28 16.89 -27.97
C GLU A 336 -6.98 17.19 -26.50
N LEU A 337 -6.02 16.43 -25.94
CA LEU A 337 -5.48 16.71 -24.60
C LEU A 337 -4.47 17.85 -24.70
N PHE A 338 -4.88 19.03 -24.26
CA PHE A 338 -4.06 20.24 -24.30
C PHE A 338 -3.00 20.26 -23.18
N SER A 339 -3.36 19.81 -21.98
CA SER A 339 -2.44 19.78 -20.84
C SER A 339 -2.76 18.63 -19.89
N TYR A 340 -1.70 17.97 -19.42
CA TYR A 340 -1.76 16.85 -18.49
C TYR A 340 -0.99 17.13 -17.20
N GLN A 341 -1.67 17.01 -16.07
CA GLN A 341 -1.09 16.87 -14.74
C GLN A 341 -1.86 15.78 -13.97
N PRO A 342 -1.22 15.05 -13.02
CA PRO A 342 -1.89 13.98 -12.28
C PRO A 342 -3.20 14.39 -11.57
N ASN A 343 -3.36 15.67 -11.24
CA ASN A 343 -4.53 16.25 -10.58
C ASN A 343 -5.33 17.24 -11.45
N HIS A 344 -4.89 17.54 -12.68
CA HIS A 344 -5.57 18.49 -13.57
C HIS A 344 -5.36 18.11 -15.05
N LEU A 345 -6.45 17.80 -15.73
CA LEU A 345 -6.46 17.46 -17.15
C LEU A 345 -7.25 18.53 -17.90
N VAL A 346 -6.72 19.01 -19.02
CA VAL A 346 -7.35 20.01 -19.87
C VAL A 346 -7.46 19.48 -21.29
N TYR A 347 -8.68 19.40 -21.79
CA TYR A 347 -8.98 19.05 -23.18
C TYR A 347 -9.61 20.24 -23.90
N GLU A 348 -9.34 20.34 -25.19
CA GLU A 348 -10.01 21.28 -26.09
C GLU A 348 -10.78 20.48 -27.13
N ALA A 349 -12.07 20.80 -27.29
CA ALA A 349 -12.95 20.14 -28.25
C ALA A 349 -13.65 21.18 -29.12
N SER A 350 -13.82 20.87 -30.40
CA SER A 350 -14.62 21.63 -31.35
C SER A 350 -15.68 20.70 -31.93
N THR A 351 -16.96 21.03 -31.70
CA THR A 351 -18.09 20.19 -32.13
C THR A 351 -19.21 21.04 -32.73
N ASP A 352 -19.90 20.54 -33.76
CA ASP A 352 -21.06 21.24 -34.34
C ASP A 352 -22.39 20.83 -33.69
N THR A 353 -22.41 19.68 -33.01
CA THR A 353 -23.58 19.11 -32.33
C THR A 353 -23.21 18.60 -30.94
N ASP A 354 -24.20 18.16 -30.17
CA ASP A 354 -23.96 17.43 -28.94
C ASP A 354 -23.25 16.10 -29.25
N GLN A 355 -22.07 15.88 -28.66
CA GLN A 355 -21.24 14.72 -28.92
C GLN A 355 -20.94 13.96 -27.62
N LEU A 356 -21.02 12.62 -27.66
CA LEU A 356 -20.57 11.77 -26.56
C LEU A 356 -19.08 11.50 -26.70
N VAL A 357 -18.35 11.75 -25.62
CA VAL A 357 -16.90 11.52 -25.54
C VAL A 357 -16.58 10.53 -24.44
N VAL A 358 -15.68 9.60 -24.75
CA VAL A 358 -14.97 8.79 -23.77
C VAL A 358 -13.56 9.34 -23.61
N PHE A 359 -13.12 9.51 -22.37
CA PHE A 359 -11.75 9.89 -22.02
C PHE A 359 -11.03 8.64 -21.55
N SER A 360 -9.77 8.48 -21.99
CA SER A 360 -8.90 7.38 -21.57
C SER A 360 -8.42 7.58 -20.12
N GLU A 361 -9.32 7.84 -19.18
CA GLU A 361 -9.03 8.17 -17.79
C GLU A 361 -9.94 7.39 -16.86
N VAL A 362 -9.38 6.84 -15.78
CA VAL A 362 -10.13 5.99 -14.84
C VAL A 362 -11.21 6.81 -14.13
N TYR A 363 -12.46 6.35 -14.19
CA TYR A 363 -13.59 6.93 -13.49
C TYR A 363 -13.49 6.70 -11.98
N TYR A 364 -13.30 7.80 -11.25
CA TYR A 364 -13.27 7.81 -9.79
C TYR A 364 -14.06 9.00 -9.26
N PRO A 365 -15.33 8.82 -8.84
CA PRO A 365 -16.22 9.93 -8.49
C PRO A 365 -15.89 10.60 -7.15
N LYS A 366 -14.93 10.05 -6.40
CA LYS A 366 -14.54 10.55 -5.06
C LYS A 366 -13.38 11.54 -5.17
N GLY A 367 -13.64 12.71 -5.76
CA GLY A 367 -12.71 13.85 -5.74
C GLY A 367 -12.40 14.44 -7.10
N TRP A 368 -12.66 13.73 -8.20
CA TRP A 368 -12.62 14.34 -9.53
C TRP A 368 -13.89 15.16 -9.77
N ASN A 369 -13.70 16.39 -10.27
CA ASN A 369 -14.75 17.29 -10.73
C ASN A 369 -14.50 17.63 -12.20
N ALA A 370 -15.57 17.82 -12.97
CA ALA A 370 -15.47 18.22 -14.38
C ALA A 370 -16.07 19.62 -14.60
N TYR A 371 -15.49 20.35 -15.54
CA TYR A 371 -15.93 21.68 -15.93
C TYR A 371 -15.91 21.82 -17.46
N ILE A 372 -16.92 22.47 -18.03
CA ILE A 372 -16.94 22.91 -19.43
C ILE A 372 -16.98 24.44 -19.43
N ASN A 373 -15.98 25.07 -20.06
CA ASN A 373 -15.85 26.53 -20.13
C ASN A 373 -15.94 27.20 -18.74
N GLY A 374 -15.31 26.58 -17.74
CA GLY A 374 -15.30 27.04 -16.34
C GLY A 374 -16.58 26.76 -15.53
N LYS A 375 -17.65 26.22 -16.15
CA LYS A 375 -18.89 25.86 -15.45
C LYS A 375 -18.88 24.40 -15.05
N PRO A 376 -19.36 24.03 -13.84
CA PRO A 376 -19.46 22.63 -13.44
C PRO A 376 -20.26 21.80 -14.45
N ALA A 377 -19.74 20.62 -14.78
CA ALA A 377 -20.36 19.69 -15.71
C ALA A 377 -20.40 18.28 -15.12
N GLU A 378 -21.43 17.52 -15.48
CA GLU A 378 -21.52 16.11 -15.09
C GLU A 378 -20.73 15.23 -16.05
N TYR A 379 -20.15 14.18 -15.49
CA TYR A 379 -19.53 13.09 -16.22
C TYR A 379 -19.95 11.76 -15.56
N PHE A 380 -19.75 10.66 -16.26
CA PHE A 380 -20.18 9.33 -15.82
C PHE A 380 -19.18 8.27 -16.27
N ARG A 381 -19.48 7.01 -15.93
CA ARG A 381 -18.64 5.86 -16.26
C ARG A 381 -19.08 5.24 -17.59
N ALA A 382 -18.10 4.92 -18.43
CA ALA A 382 -18.27 4.12 -19.63
C ALA A 382 -17.16 3.06 -19.70
N ASP A 383 -17.36 2.06 -20.56
CA ASP A 383 -16.41 0.99 -20.86
C ASP A 383 -15.84 0.33 -19.60
N TYR A 384 -16.74 0.08 -18.64
CA TYR A 384 -16.48 -0.46 -17.32
C TYR A 384 -15.59 0.40 -16.41
N VAL A 385 -14.59 1.13 -16.90
CA VAL A 385 -13.58 1.82 -16.08
C VAL A 385 -13.36 3.28 -16.46
N LEU A 386 -13.72 3.70 -17.67
CA LEU A 386 -13.36 5.01 -18.22
C LEU A 386 -14.39 6.09 -17.87
N ARG A 387 -13.99 7.36 -18.01
CA ARG A 387 -14.88 8.51 -17.88
C ARG A 387 -15.52 8.82 -19.23
N ALA A 388 -16.77 9.25 -19.21
CA ALA A 388 -17.48 9.76 -20.37
C ALA A 388 -18.29 11.01 -20.03
N MET A 389 -18.50 11.87 -21.01
CA MET A 389 -19.38 13.04 -20.89
C MET A 389 -19.95 13.46 -22.23
N VAL A 390 -21.03 14.23 -22.18
CA VAL A 390 -21.63 14.86 -23.36
C VAL A 390 -21.07 16.27 -23.49
N ILE A 391 -20.51 16.59 -24.64
CA ILE A 391 -19.94 17.90 -24.95
C ILE A 391 -20.94 18.66 -25.84
N PRO A 392 -21.37 19.88 -25.44
CA PRO A 392 -22.29 20.69 -26.23
C PRO A 392 -21.62 21.23 -27.50
N PRO A 393 -22.37 21.71 -28.51
CA PRO A 393 -21.79 22.33 -29.68
C PRO A 393 -20.95 23.57 -29.35
N GLY A 394 -19.90 23.80 -30.14
CA GLY A 394 -18.99 24.93 -30.08
C GLY A 394 -17.55 24.53 -29.71
N ASN A 395 -16.73 25.56 -29.52
CA ASN A 395 -15.38 25.41 -28.97
C ASN A 395 -15.47 25.33 -27.45
N ASN A 396 -15.14 24.17 -26.90
CA ASN A 396 -15.27 23.86 -25.49
C ASN A 396 -13.91 23.52 -24.89
N LYS A 397 -13.61 24.18 -23.76
CA LYS A 397 -12.52 23.79 -22.87
C LYS A 397 -13.09 22.88 -21.78
N ILE A 398 -12.63 21.64 -21.73
CA ILE A 398 -13.02 20.65 -20.73
C ILE A 398 -11.90 20.50 -19.72
N GLU A 399 -12.22 20.64 -18.43
CA GLU A 399 -11.25 20.49 -17.35
C GLU A 399 -11.70 19.43 -16.36
N PHE A 400 -10.83 18.45 -16.07
CA PHE A 400 -10.99 17.57 -14.92
C PHE A 400 -10.01 17.98 -13.83
N LYS A 401 -10.50 18.20 -12.61
CA LYS A 401 -9.69 18.60 -11.45
C LYS A 401 -9.89 17.63 -10.29
N PHE A 402 -8.80 17.15 -9.70
CA PHE A 402 -8.86 16.31 -8.51
C PHE A 402 -8.81 17.16 -7.23
N GLU A 403 -9.99 17.44 -6.69
CA GLU A 403 -10.21 18.35 -5.55
C GLU A 403 -11.01 17.64 -4.43
N PRO A 404 -10.48 16.56 -3.83
CA PRO A 404 -11.18 15.83 -2.80
C PRO A 404 -11.36 16.67 -1.52
N LYS A 405 -12.63 16.94 -1.17
CA LYS A 405 -13.00 17.70 0.05
C LYS A 405 -12.35 17.14 1.32
N VAL A 406 -12.15 15.82 1.40
CA VAL A 406 -11.53 15.14 2.54
C VAL A 406 -10.09 15.62 2.79
N ILE A 407 -9.32 15.89 1.73
CA ILE A 407 -7.94 16.39 1.88
C ILE A 407 -7.95 17.82 2.42
N GLN A 408 -8.83 18.68 1.91
CA GLN A 408 -8.93 20.07 2.38
C GLN A 408 -9.33 20.14 3.86
N THR A 409 -10.38 19.41 4.26
CA THR A 409 -10.83 19.35 5.65
C THR A 409 -9.79 18.68 6.56
N GLY A 410 -9.22 17.55 6.12
CA GLY A 410 -8.22 16.80 6.90
C GLY A 410 -6.94 17.60 7.13
N SER A 411 -6.46 18.33 6.11
CA SER A 411 -5.31 19.22 6.23
C SER A 411 -5.57 20.34 7.23
N SER A 412 -6.75 20.95 7.21
CA SER A 412 -7.14 22.00 8.15
C SER A 412 -7.21 21.49 9.60
N ILE A 413 -7.80 20.32 9.82
CA ILE A 413 -7.86 19.67 11.14
C ILE A 413 -6.45 19.29 11.63
N SER A 414 -5.61 18.75 10.76
CA SER A 414 -4.24 18.38 11.11
C SER A 414 -3.44 19.62 11.51
N LEU A 415 -3.56 20.72 10.76
CA LEU A 415 -2.88 21.96 11.09
C LEU A 415 -3.34 22.50 12.46
N ALA A 416 -4.65 22.54 12.71
CA ALA A 416 -5.19 22.98 13.99
C ALA A 416 -4.71 22.09 15.15
N SER A 417 -4.73 20.77 14.98
CA SER A 417 -4.21 19.81 15.97
C SER A 417 -2.72 20.01 16.24
N SER A 418 -1.91 20.22 15.19
CA SER A 418 -0.47 20.50 15.33
C SER A 418 -0.22 21.81 16.08
N ILE A 419 -1.00 22.86 15.82
CA ILE A 419 -0.90 24.13 16.55
C ILE A 419 -1.25 23.92 18.03
N VAL A 420 -2.34 23.22 18.34
CA VAL A 420 -2.74 22.93 19.73
C VAL A 420 -1.67 22.11 20.44
N PHE A 421 -1.14 21.07 19.79
CA PHE A 421 -0.07 20.26 20.35
C PHE A 421 1.19 21.08 20.65
N LEU A 422 1.59 21.96 19.73
CA LEU A 422 2.71 22.87 19.92
C LEU A 422 2.49 23.82 21.11
N LEU A 423 1.27 24.38 21.24
CA LEU A 423 0.91 25.24 22.36
C LEU A 423 0.98 24.49 23.71
N ILE A 424 0.52 23.23 23.75
CA ILE A 424 0.62 22.39 24.95
C ILE A 424 2.08 22.12 25.30
N LEU A 425 2.91 21.75 24.32
CA LEU A 425 4.34 21.53 24.50
C LEU A 425 5.05 22.77 25.04
N VAL A 426 4.86 23.92 24.38
CA VAL A 426 5.46 25.19 24.78
C VAL A 426 4.99 25.61 26.17
N SER A 427 3.70 25.46 26.47
CA SER A 427 3.16 25.74 27.80
C SER A 427 3.76 24.82 28.86
N GLY A 428 3.87 23.51 28.57
CA GLY A 428 4.48 22.52 29.46
C GLY A 428 5.95 22.81 29.74
N LEU A 429 6.72 23.14 28.71
CA LEU A 429 8.11 23.58 28.86
C LEU A 429 8.19 24.89 29.66
N TYR A 430 7.33 25.87 29.37
CA TYR A 430 7.27 27.12 30.12
C TYR A 430 7.02 26.86 31.61
N PHE A 431 6.04 26.04 31.97
CA PHE A 431 5.77 25.70 33.37
C PHE A 431 6.87 24.86 34.03
N ALA A 432 7.53 23.97 33.29
CA ALA A 432 8.64 23.16 33.80
C ALA A 432 9.90 24.01 34.08
N PHE A 433 10.19 25.00 33.23
CA PHE A 433 11.35 25.88 33.37
C PHE A 433 11.06 27.14 34.18
N ARG A 434 9.79 27.48 34.43
CA ARG A 434 9.44 28.52 35.39
C ARG A 434 9.79 27.99 36.78
N LYS A 435 10.93 28.45 37.31
CA LYS A 435 11.38 28.16 38.67
C LYS A 435 10.19 28.21 39.62
N LYS A 436 9.98 27.13 40.38
CA LYS A 436 9.21 27.22 41.63
C LYS A 436 9.97 28.20 42.52
N GLU A 437 9.50 29.44 42.59
CA GLU A 437 9.78 30.27 43.76
C GLU A 437 9.20 29.51 44.95
N VAL A 438 10.08 28.82 45.67
CA VAL A 438 9.78 28.29 47.00
C VAL A 438 9.46 29.53 47.83
N LYS A 439 8.19 29.68 48.21
CA LYS A 439 7.83 30.60 49.29
C LYS A 439 8.54 30.09 50.53
N GLU A 440 9.57 30.82 50.96
CA GLU A 440 10.22 30.67 52.27
C GLU A 440 9.22 30.88 53.41
#